data_AF-A0A2X1N6V3-F1
#
_entry.id   AF-A0A2X1N6V3-F1
#
_cell.length_a   1.000
_cell.length_b   1.000
_cell.length_c   1.000
_cell.angle_alpha   90.00
_cell.angle_beta   90.00
_cell.angle_gamma   90.00
#
_symmetry.space_group_name_H-M   'P 1'
#
loop_
_entity.id
_entity.type
_entity.pdbx_description
1 polymer ?
#
loop_
_entity_poly.entity_id
_entity_poly.type
_entity_poly.pdbx_seq_one_letter_code
_entity_poly.pdbx_strand_id
1 'polypeptide(L)'
;MNQIDRLLTIMQRLRDPENGCPWDKEQTFATIAPYTLEETYEVLDAIAREDFDDLRGELGDLLFQVVFYAQMAQEEGRFDFNDICAAISDKLERRHPACFLLIVLPKTVVKCLPVGSKSKPKSARRKRSIRRWTIFLVVYRL
;
A
#
# COMPACT_ATOMS: atom_id res chain seq x y z
N MET A 1 11.36 -20.32 3.51
CA MET A 1 10.35 -19.28 3.80
C MET A 1 11.01 -17.94 3.54
N ASN A 2 10.46 -17.12 2.64
CA ASN A 2 11.00 -15.77 2.39
C ASN A 2 10.52 -14.80 3.51
N GLN A 3 10.94 -13.53 3.47
CA GLN A 3 10.55 -12.57 4.51
C GLN A 3 9.08 -12.12 4.41
N ILE A 4 8.47 -12.10 3.22
CA ILE A 4 7.06 -11.72 3.08
C ILE A 4 6.14 -12.82 3.66
N ASP A 5 6.45 -14.09 3.40
CA ASP A 5 5.73 -15.25 3.97
C ASP A 5 5.81 -15.22 5.50
N ARG A 6 6.98 -14.84 6.05
CA ARG A 6 7.16 -14.68 7.49
C ARG A 6 6.28 -13.58 8.05
N LEU A 7 6.20 -12.41 7.40
CA LEU A 7 5.35 -11.30 7.83
C LEU A 7 3.87 -11.69 7.80
N LEU A 8 3.41 -12.33 6.73
CA LEU A 8 2.03 -12.83 6.62
C LEU A 8 1.72 -13.86 7.71
N THR A 9 2.65 -14.78 7.98
CA THR A 9 2.51 -15.76 9.07
C THR A 9 2.45 -15.11 10.45
N ILE A 10 3.25 -14.05 10.69
CA ILE A 10 3.21 -13.29 11.94
C ILE A 10 1.84 -12.64 12.08
N MET A 11 1.35 -11.95 11.06
CA MET A 11 0.03 -11.30 11.09
C MET A 11 -1.10 -12.30 11.36
N GLN A 12 -1.08 -13.46 10.69
CA GLN A 12 -2.05 -14.52 10.93
C GLN A 12 -2.03 -15.01 12.38
N ARG A 13 -0.83 -15.14 12.99
CA ARG A 13 -0.70 -15.51 14.41
C ARG A 13 -1.17 -14.42 15.35
N LEU A 14 -0.87 -13.15 15.06
CA LEU A 14 -1.32 -12.01 15.86
C LEU A 14 -2.84 -11.91 15.89
N ARG A 15 -3.50 -12.23 14.78
CA ARG A 15 -4.97 -12.19 14.64
C ARG A 15 -5.67 -13.55 14.78
N ASP A 16 -4.97 -14.59 15.22
CA ASP A 16 -5.59 -15.90 15.48
C ASP A 16 -6.75 -15.75 16.48
N PRO A 17 -7.98 -16.22 16.19
CA PRO A 17 -9.14 -15.94 17.04
C PRO A 17 -8.96 -16.38 18.50
N GLU A 18 -8.33 -17.54 18.69
CA GLU A 18 -8.17 -18.17 19.99
C GLU A 18 -6.93 -17.64 20.74
N ASN A 19 -5.78 -17.60 20.07
CA ASN A 19 -4.47 -17.36 20.70
C ASN A 19 -3.82 -16.03 20.29
N GLY A 20 -4.48 -15.25 19.42
CA GLY A 20 -3.96 -13.98 18.92
C GLY A 20 -3.91 -12.90 20.00
N CYS A 21 -3.13 -11.87 19.71
CA CYS A 21 -2.99 -10.68 20.54
C CYS A 21 -4.35 -9.99 20.69
N PRO A 22 -4.83 -9.70 21.93
CA PRO A 22 -6.13 -9.07 22.15
C PRO A 22 -6.31 -7.76 21.39
N TRP A 23 -5.28 -6.90 21.38
CA TRP A 23 -5.33 -5.62 20.69
C TRP A 23 -5.48 -5.80 19.19
N ASP A 24 -4.68 -6.69 18.58
CA ASP A 24 -4.73 -6.93 17.14
C ASP A 24 -6.10 -7.44 16.72
N LYS A 25 -6.67 -8.41 17.44
CA LYS A 25 -7.98 -9.01 17.12
C LYS A 25 -9.14 -8.01 17.11
N GLU A 26 -9.09 -7.01 17.99
CA GLU A 26 -10.14 -5.98 18.11
C GLU A 26 -10.11 -4.94 16.98
N GLN A 27 -9.03 -4.89 16.19
CA GLN A 27 -8.89 -3.90 15.13
C GLN A 27 -9.82 -4.17 13.95
N THR A 28 -10.25 -3.07 13.34
CA THR A 28 -11.09 -3.04 12.14
C THR A 28 -10.45 -2.14 11.08
N PHE A 29 -10.95 -2.19 9.85
CA PHE A 29 -10.53 -1.26 8.80
C PHE A 29 -10.58 0.22 9.23
N ALA A 30 -11.57 0.58 10.06
CA ALA A 30 -11.75 1.96 10.50
C ALA A 30 -10.74 2.36 11.59
N THR A 31 -10.34 1.44 12.47
CA THR A 31 -9.38 1.74 13.55
C THR A 31 -7.95 1.77 13.01
N ILE A 32 -7.63 1.00 11.96
CA ILE A 32 -6.30 1.00 11.33
C ILE A 32 -6.05 2.21 10.40
N ALA A 33 -7.12 2.79 9.84
CA ALA A 33 -7.03 3.93 8.92
C ALA A 33 -6.22 5.15 9.42
N PRO A 34 -6.38 5.65 10.67
CA PRO A 34 -5.56 6.74 11.19
C PRO A 34 -4.07 6.38 11.26
N TYR A 35 -3.72 5.18 11.73
CA TYR A 35 -2.33 4.73 11.79
C TYR A 35 -1.69 4.67 10.39
N THR A 36 -2.43 4.22 9.38
CA THR A 36 -1.94 4.24 7.99
C THR A 36 -1.59 5.66 7.50
N LEU A 37 -2.34 6.67 7.96
CA LEU A 37 -2.05 8.07 7.64
C LEU A 37 -0.78 8.55 8.37
N GLU A 38 -0.62 8.18 9.63
CA GLU A 38 0.57 8.48 10.44
C GLU A 38 1.83 7.88 9.81
N GLU A 39 1.85 6.57 9.51
CA GLU A 39 3.02 5.93 8.85
C GLU A 39 3.36 6.57 7.49
N THR A 40 2.35 7.07 6.78
CA THR A 40 2.60 7.79 5.53
C THR A 40 3.34 9.11 5.77
N TYR A 41 3.03 9.81 6.86
CA TYR A 41 3.75 11.04 7.22
C TYR A 41 5.17 10.74 7.69
N GLU A 42 5.39 9.67 8.47
CA GLU A 42 6.72 9.27 8.91
C GLU A 42 7.62 8.87 7.72
N VAL A 43 7.09 8.12 6.74
CA VAL A 43 7.80 7.84 5.48
C VAL A 43 8.20 9.14 4.76
N LEU A 44 7.30 10.13 4.70
CA LEU A 44 7.58 11.41 4.04
C LEU A 44 8.63 12.21 4.80
N ASP A 45 8.61 12.19 6.14
CA ASP A 45 9.59 12.85 7.00
C ASP A 45 10.98 12.23 6.85
N ALA A 46 11.08 10.89 6.90
CA ALA A 46 12.34 10.16 6.68
C ALA A 46 12.95 10.47 5.31
N ILE A 47 12.12 10.56 4.25
CA ILE A 47 12.57 11.01 2.92
C ILE A 47 13.07 12.45 2.96
N ALA A 48 12.34 13.36 3.61
CA ALA A 48 12.71 14.77 3.68
C ALA A 48 14.03 15.00 4.43
N ARG A 49 14.34 14.15 5.41
CA ARG A 49 15.61 14.14 6.16
C ARG A 49 16.74 13.38 5.47
N GLU A 50 16.47 12.70 4.34
CA GLU A 50 17.40 11.77 3.69
C GLU A 50 17.94 10.69 4.64
N ASP A 51 17.12 10.28 5.62
CA ASP A 51 17.48 9.25 6.59
C ASP A 51 17.02 7.87 6.09
N PHE A 52 17.93 7.17 5.42
CA PHE A 52 17.62 5.89 4.77
C PHE A 52 17.52 4.72 5.75
N ASP A 53 18.13 4.83 6.93
CA ASP A 53 18.03 3.80 7.96
C ASP A 53 16.64 3.83 8.59
N ASP A 54 16.13 5.04 8.85
CA ASP A 54 14.78 5.29 9.35
C ASP A 54 13.71 4.98 8.29
N LEU A 55 13.92 5.43 7.04
CA LEU A 55 13.02 5.16 5.91
C LEU A 55 12.76 3.66 5.72
N ARG A 56 13.75 2.81 5.96
CA ARG A 56 13.57 1.35 5.87
C ARG A 56 12.59 0.84 6.94
N GLY A 57 12.63 1.39 8.15
CA GLY A 57 11.68 1.09 9.23
C GLY A 57 10.28 1.52 8.84
N GLU A 58 10.12 2.79 8.46
CA GLU A 58 8.82 3.39 8.14
C GLU A 58 8.14 2.74 6.93
N LEU A 59 8.90 2.35 5.90
CA LEU A 59 8.35 1.55 4.79
C LEU A 59 7.91 0.15 5.23
N GLY A 60 8.56 -0.40 6.25
CA GLY A 60 8.17 -1.65 6.90
C GLY A 60 6.85 -1.51 7.64
N ASP A 61 6.67 -0.44 8.41
CA ASP A 61 5.44 -0.17 9.15
C ASP A 61 4.28 0.13 8.19
N LEU A 62 4.52 0.90 7.12
CA LEU A 62 3.53 1.10 6.07
C LEU A 62 3.15 -0.22 5.36
N LEU A 63 4.11 -1.11 5.11
CA LEU A 63 3.83 -2.44 4.55
C LEU A 63 3.04 -3.31 5.54
N PHE A 64 3.34 -3.22 6.83
CA PHE A 64 2.58 -3.89 7.89
C PHE A 64 1.11 -3.47 7.87
N GLN A 65 0.79 -2.18 7.69
CA GLN A 65 -0.59 -1.73 7.53
C GLN A 65 -1.31 -2.40 6.34
N VAL A 66 -0.65 -2.54 5.19
CA VAL A 66 -1.22 -3.25 4.02
C VAL A 66 -1.50 -4.72 4.31
N VAL A 67 -0.56 -5.40 4.99
CA VAL A 67 -0.73 -6.79 5.41
C VAL A 67 -1.87 -6.92 6.43
N PHE A 68 -2.04 -5.95 7.32
CA PHE A 68 -3.14 -5.93 8.29
C PHE A 68 -4.49 -5.89 7.59
N TYR A 69 -4.67 -4.98 6.61
CA TYR A 69 -5.89 -4.93 5.81
C TYR A 69 -6.13 -6.20 5.01
N ALA A 70 -5.08 -6.82 4.46
CA ALA A 70 -5.19 -8.07 3.73
C ALA A 70 -5.68 -9.21 4.64
N GLN A 71 -5.15 -9.31 5.86
CA GLN A 71 -5.56 -10.30 6.84
C GLN A 71 -7.03 -10.12 7.25
N MET A 72 -7.47 -8.90 7.59
CA MET A 72 -8.87 -8.63 7.92
C MET A 72 -9.82 -8.92 6.73
N ALA A 73 -9.40 -8.58 5.51
CA ALA A 73 -10.19 -8.85 4.31
C ALA A 73 -10.30 -10.36 4.04
N GLN A 74 -9.26 -11.12 4.33
CA GLN A 74 -9.24 -12.58 4.20
C GLN A 74 -10.15 -13.23 5.25
N GLU A 75 -10.12 -12.76 6.50
CA GLU A 75 -11.04 -13.19 7.58
C GLU A 75 -12.51 -12.98 7.18
N GLU A 76 -12.82 -11.90 6.46
CA GLU A 76 -14.15 -11.63 5.92
C GLU A 76 -14.44 -12.30 4.56
N GLY A 77 -13.51 -13.12 4.03
CA GLY A 77 -13.67 -13.82 2.75
C GLY A 77 -13.77 -12.91 1.51
N ARG A 78 -13.17 -11.71 1.56
CA ARG A 78 -13.25 -10.70 0.49
C ARG A 78 -12.11 -10.79 -0.53
N PHE A 79 -10.88 -10.79 -0.04
CA PHE A 79 -9.63 -10.87 -0.81
C PHE A 79 -8.47 -11.11 0.16
N ASP A 80 -7.32 -11.58 -0.34
CA ASP A 80 -6.10 -11.74 0.44
C ASP A 80 -4.93 -10.86 -0.08
N PHE A 81 -3.74 -11.06 0.49
CA PHE A 81 -2.55 -10.30 0.08
C PHE A 81 -2.13 -10.58 -1.37
N ASN A 82 -2.29 -11.82 -1.86
CA ASN A 82 -1.96 -12.17 -3.24
C ASN A 82 -2.92 -11.50 -4.23
N ASP A 83 -4.21 -11.39 -3.89
CA ASP A 83 -5.18 -10.67 -4.72
C ASP A 83 -4.81 -9.18 -4.87
N ILE A 84 -4.32 -8.54 -3.79
CA ILE A 84 -3.82 -7.16 -3.83
C ILE A 84 -2.62 -7.06 -4.79
N CYS A 85 -1.64 -7.95 -4.63
CA CYS A 85 -0.45 -8.02 -5.48
C CYS A 85 -0.80 -8.26 -6.95
N ALA A 86 -1.68 -9.22 -7.24
CA ALA A 86 -2.13 -9.51 -8.60
C ALA A 86 -2.82 -8.28 -9.22
N ALA A 87 -3.72 -7.63 -8.49
CA ALA A 87 -4.46 -6.47 -8.98
C ALA A 87 -3.54 -5.26 -9.30
N ILE A 88 -2.42 -5.08 -8.59
CA ILE A 88 -1.44 -4.05 -8.92
C ILE A 88 -0.52 -4.48 -10.07
N SER A 89 -0.05 -5.74 -10.08
CA SER A 89 0.78 -6.30 -11.16
C SER A 89 0.09 -6.22 -12.51
N ASP A 90 -1.14 -6.74 -12.63
CA ASP A 90 -1.94 -6.67 -13.86
C ASP A 90 -2.14 -5.23 -14.34
N LYS A 91 -2.31 -4.31 -13.40
CA LYS A 91 -2.51 -2.89 -13.67
C LYS A 91 -1.24 -2.22 -14.16
N LEU A 92 -0.07 -2.64 -13.68
CA LEU A 92 1.22 -2.12 -14.09
C LEU A 92 1.63 -2.69 -15.44
N GLU A 93 1.48 -4.00 -15.67
CA GLU A 93 1.75 -4.66 -16.95
C GLU A 93 0.90 -4.07 -18.07
N ARG A 94 -0.41 -3.93 -17.84
CA ARG A 94 -1.34 -3.30 -18.81
C ARG A 94 -0.99 -1.84 -19.12
N ARG A 95 -0.39 -1.10 -18.18
CA ARG A 95 0.00 0.31 -18.38
C ARG A 95 1.37 0.50 -19.02
N HIS A 96 2.23 -0.51 -18.93
CA HIS A 96 3.59 -0.48 -19.46
C HIS A 96 3.85 -1.66 -20.40
N PRO A 97 3.03 -1.86 -21.45
CA PRO A 97 3.16 -3.01 -22.33
C PRO A 97 4.56 -3.08 -22.96
N ALA A 98 5.20 -1.94 -23.24
CA ALA A 98 6.55 -1.90 -23.81
C ALA A 98 7.63 -2.51 -22.91
N CYS A 99 7.44 -2.57 -21.59
CA CYS A 99 8.39 -3.19 -20.66
C CYS A 99 8.28 -4.71 -20.62
N PHE A 100 7.10 -5.26 -20.94
CA PHE A 100 6.77 -6.67 -20.75
C PHE A 100 6.47 -7.42 -22.05
N LEU A 101 6.16 -6.70 -23.13
CA LEU A 101 6.11 -7.26 -24.47
C LEU A 101 7.53 -7.30 -25.03
N LEU A 102 8.14 -8.47 -24.99
CA LEU A 102 9.31 -8.79 -25.82
C LEU A 102 8.91 -8.65 -27.29
N ILE A 103 9.11 -7.46 -27.87
CA ILE A 103 9.24 -7.37 -29.32
C ILE A 103 10.64 -7.89 -29.62
N VAL A 104 10.74 -9.10 -30.18
CA VAL A 104 11.95 -9.55 -30.85
C VAL A 104 12.13 -8.63 -32.06
N LEU A 105 12.75 -7.47 -31.85
CA LEU A 105 13.20 -6.61 -32.93
C LEU A 105 14.50 -7.19 -33.49
N PRO A 106 14.67 -7.28 -34.82
CA PRO A 106 15.98 -7.56 -35.40
C PRO A 106 16.99 -6.54 -34.86
N LYS A 107 18.25 -6.98 -34.67
CA LYS A 107 19.36 -6.36 -33.88
C LYS A 107 19.80 -4.93 -34.25
N THR A 108 18.94 -4.08 -34.79
CA THR A 108 19.26 -2.70 -35.13
C THR A 108 18.27 -1.77 -34.46
N VAL A 109 18.72 -1.25 -33.30
CA VAL A 109 18.24 -0.06 -32.59
C VAL A 109 16.92 -0.22 -31.83
N VAL A 110 17.03 -0.45 -30.52
CA VAL A 110 15.98 -0.07 -29.56
C VAL A 110 16.50 1.10 -28.75
N LYS A 111 16.12 2.31 -29.14
CA LYS A 111 16.17 3.48 -28.26
C LYS A 111 14.85 3.50 -27.52
N CYS A 112 14.86 3.28 -26.20
CA CYS A 112 13.71 3.57 -25.35
C CYS A 112 13.33 5.03 -25.57
N LEU A 113 12.26 5.28 -26.32
CA LEU A 113 11.66 6.60 -26.41
C LEU A 113 10.95 6.90 -25.08
N PRO A 114 11.08 8.12 -24.54
CA PRO A 114 10.44 8.48 -23.27
C PRO A 114 8.93 8.33 -23.42
N VAL A 115 8.33 7.44 -22.64
CA VAL A 115 6.88 7.32 -22.52
C VAL A 115 6.39 8.56 -21.79
N GLY A 116 5.76 9.47 -22.52
CA GLY A 116 5.08 10.64 -21.94
C GLY A 116 4.08 10.21 -20.88
N SER A 117 4.06 10.93 -19.75
CA SER A 117 3.20 10.71 -18.60
C SER A 117 1.72 10.81 -18.99
N LYS A 118 1.09 9.69 -19.37
CA LYS A 118 -0.37 9.63 -19.44
C LYS A 118 -0.92 9.68 -18.03
N SER A 119 -1.35 10.87 -17.62
CA SER A 119 -2.16 11.07 -16.41
C SER A 119 -3.41 10.18 -16.47
N LYS A 120 -3.70 9.46 -15.38
CA LYS A 120 -4.86 8.58 -15.30
C LYS A 120 -6.15 9.41 -15.43
N PRO A 121 -7.14 9.00 -16.24
CA PRO A 121 -8.49 9.55 -16.11
C PRO A 121 -9.07 9.14 -14.74
N LYS A 122 -9.54 10.13 -13.97
CA LYS A 122 -10.25 9.91 -12.70
C LYS A 122 -11.51 9.08 -13.00
N SER A 123 -11.51 7.80 -12.60
CA SER A 123 -12.72 6.98 -12.63
C SER A 123 -13.82 7.67 -11.83
N ALA A 124 -15.00 7.79 -12.43
CA ALA A 124 -16.16 8.50 -11.90
C ALA A 124 -16.51 8.03 -10.47
N ARG A 125 -16.05 8.78 -9.47
CA ARG A 125 -16.49 8.64 -8.07
C ARG A 125 -17.84 9.31 -7.95
N ARG A 126 -18.90 8.51 -7.79
CA ARG A 126 -20.26 8.96 -7.47
C ARG A 126 -20.17 9.86 -6.22
N LYS A 127 -20.38 11.18 -6.38
CA LYS A 127 -20.38 12.15 -5.28
C LYS A 127 -21.52 11.80 -4.31
N ARG A 128 -21.20 11.18 -3.17
CA ARG A 128 -22.06 11.23 -1.98
C ARG A 128 -21.52 12.32 -1.07
N SER A 129 -22.21 13.45 -1.10
CA SER A 129 -22.30 14.54 -0.11
C SER A 129 -21.28 14.50 1.03
N ILE A 130 -20.19 15.28 0.90
CA ILE A 130 -19.38 15.73 2.04
C ILE A 130 -20.24 16.72 2.83
N ARG A 131 -20.76 16.27 3.98
CA ARG A 131 -21.19 17.18 5.04
C ARG A 131 -19.94 17.56 5.84
N ARG A 132 -19.45 18.77 5.57
CA ARG A 132 -18.89 19.75 6.52
C ARG A 132 -18.29 19.15 7.81
N TRP A 133 -16.99 18.93 7.83
CA TRP A 133 -16.22 18.87 9.07
C TRP A 133 -15.16 19.97 9.02
N THR A 134 -15.33 20.90 9.96
CA THR A 134 -14.56 22.12 10.13
C THR A 134 -13.12 21.76 10.52
N ILE A 135 -12.18 22.41 9.85
CA ILE A 135 -10.74 22.44 10.13
C ILE A 135 -10.55 22.96 11.56
N PHE A 136 -9.97 22.16 12.44
CA PHE A 136 -9.22 22.67 13.59
C PHE A 136 -7.73 22.46 13.31
N LEU A 137 -7.10 23.54 12.85
CA LEU A 137 -5.67 23.75 12.92
C LEU A 137 -5.28 23.76 14.41
N VAL A 138 -4.55 22.74 14.87
CA VAL A 138 -3.63 22.92 15.99
C VAL A 138 -2.23 22.95 15.40
N VAL A 139 -1.75 24.18 15.24
CA VAL A 139 -0.35 24.51 15.01
C VAL A 139 0.40 24.16 16.29
N TYR A 140 1.25 23.13 16.28
CA TYR A 140 2.32 23.04 17.27
C TYR A 140 3.46 23.94 16.79
N ARG A 141 3.68 25.03 17.54
CA ARG A 141 4.77 25.98 17.38
C ARG A 141 5.58 25.93 18.67
N LEU A 142 6.79 25.36 18.58
CA LEU A 142 7.89 25.33 19.56
C LEU A 142 7.60 24.70 20.93
#